data_AF-A0A1S1PA73-F1
#
_entry.id   AF-A0A1S1PA73-F1
#
_cell.length_a   1.000
_cell.length_b   1.000
_cell.length_c   1.000
_cell.angle_alpha   90.00
_cell.angle_beta   90.00
_cell.angle_gamma   90.00
#
_symmetry.space_group_name_H-M   'P 1'
#
loop_
_entity.id
_entity.type
_entity.pdbx_description
1 polymer ?
#
loop_
_entity_poly.entity_id
_entity_poly.type
_entity_poly.pdbx_seq_one_letter_code
_entity_poly.pdbx_strand_id
1 'polypeptide(L)'
;MGYGAQMHRPDLPFRLGLVLLLALATFLIGYPAAYFATHGLAPRAWPSIPGTPFDWVAPAGPGWAGWLGLFQHMASTYWNMLHGRTNSLSGGGAPAFLAIWGAGIVLMVPLVMGGRLVPLRHRLKRYGDARFAGRRELTRMRRGLELGLDPDTGRAVRVPVEGNLITIAPPRSGKTGGLILPNLALLEPGAWGGPVVVIDPKGDALRAARRRREAIGQTVRVLDPLGLSGGSDRWDPLLGLDPEDVLELQSMARTLLPDVDQTTEGGDLLPRPRRRPDRGRAAGRDPGRTGGDRGRSLGERRR
;
A
#
# COMPACT_ATOMS: atom_id res chain seq x y z
N MET A 1 3.63 10.12 23.59
CA MET A 1 2.75 10.79 22.59
C MET A 1 2.73 9.92 21.34
N GLY A 2 1.59 9.28 21.06
CA GLY A 2 1.48 8.21 20.09
C GLY A 2 1.35 8.70 18.65
N TYR A 3 2.08 8.07 17.73
CA TYR A 3 1.82 8.16 16.30
C TYR A 3 0.53 7.39 15.96
N GLY A 4 -0.61 8.07 16.11
CA GLY A 4 -1.90 7.57 15.66
C GLY A 4 -1.83 7.24 14.16
N ALA A 5 -1.92 5.96 13.82
CA ALA A 5 -2.08 5.54 12.43
C ALA A 5 -3.32 6.25 11.87
N GLN A 6 -3.19 6.93 10.71
CA GLN A 6 -4.38 7.47 10.05
C GLN A 6 -5.30 6.30 9.70
N MET A 7 -6.45 6.24 10.35
CA MET A 7 -7.47 5.24 10.12
C MET A 7 -8.44 5.82 9.09
N HIS A 8 -8.65 5.11 7.98
CA HIS A 8 -9.69 5.46 7.03
C HIS A 8 -10.90 4.56 7.26
N ARG A 9 -12.08 5.13 7.11
CA ARG A 9 -13.35 4.41 7.13
C ARG A 9 -13.80 4.25 5.67
N PRO A 10 -13.36 3.21 4.94
CA PRO A 10 -13.76 3.01 3.54
C PRO A 10 -15.28 2.82 3.39
N ASP A 11 -15.95 2.45 4.46
CA ASP A 11 -17.40 2.27 4.58
C ASP A 11 -18.14 3.56 4.99
N LEU A 12 -17.45 4.68 5.22
CA LEU A 12 -18.06 5.97 5.55
C LEU A 12 -19.09 6.46 4.52
N PRO A 13 -18.82 6.48 3.19
CA PRO A 13 -19.81 6.95 2.22
C PRO A 13 -21.06 6.07 2.18
N PHE A 14 -20.89 4.75 2.32
CA PHE A 14 -22.01 3.80 2.38
C PHE A 14 -22.85 3.99 3.64
N ARG A 15 -22.20 4.18 4.80
CA ARG A 15 -22.88 4.46 6.08
C ARG A 15 -23.59 5.80 6.07
N LEU A 16 -22.97 6.83 5.50
CA LEU A 16 -23.62 8.13 5.27
C LEU A 16 -24.87 7.96 4.41
N GLY A 17 -24.81 7.15 3.35
CA GLY A 17 -25.98 6.79 2.54
C GLY A 17 -27.08 6.11 3.35
N LEU A 18 -26.73 5.15 4.20
CA LEU A 18 -27.68 4.44 5.06
C LEU A 18 -28.32 5.36 6.13
N VAL A 19 -27.53 6.31 6.67
CA VAL A 19 -27.99 7.35 7.58
C VAL A 19 -28.95 8.31 6.88
N LEU A 20 -28.65 8.74 5.66
CA LEU A 20 -29.56 9.59 4.90
C LEU A 20 -30.87 8.85 4.57
N LEU A 21 -30.80 7.57 4.21
CA LEU A 21 -31.96 6.74 3.92
C LEU A 21 -32.84 6.52 5.15
N LEU A 22 -32.25 6.20 6.29
CA LEU A 22 -33.01 6.01 7.52
C LEU A 22 -33.62 7.35 8.01
N ALA A 23 -32.99 8.50 7.73
CA ALA A 23 -33.49 9.81 8.14
C ALA A 23 -34.71 10.18 7.30
N LEU A 24 -34.64 9.88 5.99
CA LEU A 24 -35.76 9.99 5.09
C LEU A 24 -36.91 9.05 5.51
N ALA A 25 -36.61 7.80 5.88
CA ALA A 25 -37.64 6.88 6.36
C ALA A 25 -38.30 7.36 7.66
N THR A 26 -37.54 7.85 8.64
CA THR A 26 -38.06 8.45 9.88
C THR A 26 -38.94 9.67 9.58
N PHE A 27 -38.54 10.52 8.63
CA PHE A 27 -39.31 11.68 8.20
C PHE A 27 -40.60 11.30 7.46
N LEU A 28 -40.60 10.27 6.61
CA LEU A 28 -41.77 9.88 5.82
C LEU A 28 -42.78 9.04 6.61
N ILE A 29 -42.31 8.22 7.55
CA ILE A 29 -43.16 7.24 8.27
C ILE A 29 -43.56 7.76 9.66
N GLY A 30 -42.78 8.67 10.25
CA GLY A 30 -42.93 9.06 11.65
C GLY A 30 -44.30 9.66 11.99
N TYR A 31 -44.77 10.64 11.21
CA TYR A 31 -46.07 11.27 11.46
C TYR A 31 -47.26 10.30 11.27
N PRO A 32 -47.36 9.54 10.16
CA PRO A 32 -48.39 8.52 10.00
C PRO A 32 -48.42 7.51 11.15
N ALA A 33 -47.25 7.01 11.58
CA ALA A 33 -47.15 6.06 12.68
C ALA A 33 -47.66 6.66 14.01
N ALA A 34 -47.32 7.91 14.32
CA ALA A 34 -47.81 8.59 15.51
C ALA A 34 -49.32 8.86 15.46
N TYR A 35 -49.84 9.21 14.27
CA TYR A 35 -51.28 9.41 14.07
C TYR A 35 -52.05 8.12 14.31
N PHE A 36 -51.60 6.99 13.72
CA PHE A 36 -52.20 5.67 13.92
C PHE A 36 -52.10 5.20 15.37
N ALA A 37 -50.98 5.47 16.06
CA ALA A 37 -50.84 5.15 17.47
C ALA A 37 -51.84 5.93 18.35
N THR A 38 -52.23 7.14 17.93
CA THR A 38 -53.15 8.00 18.68
C THR A 38 -54.62 7.71 18.37
N HIS A 39 -54.97 7.43 17.11
CA HIS A 39 -56.37 7.31 16.64
C HIS A 39 -56.78 5.88 16.25
N GLY A 40 -55.84 4.93 16.30
CA GLY A 40 -56.05 3.57 15.81
C GLY A 40 -55.98 3.45 14.28
N LEU A 41 -56.07 2.21 13.80
CA LEU A 41 -55.90 1.88 12.37
C LEU A 41 -57.18 2.00 11.54
N ALA A 42 -58.36 2.13 12.18
CA ALA A 42 -59.64 2.15 11.50
C ALA A 42 -60.05 3.58 11.09
N PRO A 43 -60.07 3.92 9.78
CA PRO A 43 -60.34 5.29 9.34
C PRO A 43 -61.72 5.83 9.72
N ARG A 44 -62.68 4.93 9.94
CA ARG A 44 -64.05 5.27 10.34
C ARG A 44 -64.14 5.85 11.77
N ALA A 45 -63.13 5.58 12.60
CA ALA A 45 -63.06 6.05 13.97
C ALA A 45 -62.21 7.33 14.11
N TRP A 46 -61.65 7.83 13.01
CA TRP A 46 -60.80 9.02 13.06
C TRP A 46 -61.64 10.29 13.19
N PRO A 47 -61.12 11.30 13.91
CA PRO A 47 -61.79 12.57 14.05
C PRO A 47 -61.81 13.31 12.71
N SER A 48 -62.87 14.07 12.45
CA SER A 48 -63.01 14.93 11.27
C SER A 48 -62.18 16.21 11.41
N ILE A 49 -60.88 16.06 11.69
CA ILE A 49 -59.91 17.14 11.87
C ILE A 49 -58.90 17.07 10.71
N PRO A 50 -58.49 18.20 10.12
CA PRO A 50 -57.45 18.23 9.09
C PRO A 50 -56.13 17.60 9.57
N GLY A 51 -55.41 16.95 8.64
CA GLY A 51 -54.12 16.32 8.93
C GLY A 51 -54.20 14.81 9.09
N THR A 52 -55.09 14.13 8.36
CA THR A 52 -55.00 12.66 8.27
C THR A 52 -53.70 12.28 7.54
N PRO A 53 -53.14 11.09 7.78
CA PRO A 53 -51.95 10.64 7.06
C PRO A 53 -52.12 10.61 5.54
N PHE A 54 -53.35 10.43 5.05
CA PHE A 54 -53.65 10.45 3.62
C PHE A 54 -53.58 11.87 3.03
N ASP A 55 -54.11 12.85 3.75
CA ASP A 55 -54.00 14.26 3.34
C ASP A 55 -52.56 14.76 3.43
N TRP A 56 -51.83 14.27 4.44
CA TRP A 56 -50.44 14.66 4.71
C TRP A 56 -49.47 14.25 3.61
N VAL A 57 -49.75 13.15 2.88
CA VAL A 57 -48.94 12.70 1.73
C VAL A 57 -49.49 13.17 0.38
N ALA A 58 -50.64 13.85 0.36
CA ALA A 58 -51.28 14.28 -0.87
C ALA A 58 -50.68 15.61 -1.38
N PRO A 59 -50.16 15.68 -2.62
CA PRO A 59 -49.62 16.92 -3.16
C PRO A 59 -50.72 17.94 -3.43
N ALA A 60 -50.43 19.21 -3.14
CA ALA A 60 -51.39 20.32 -3.29
C ALA A 60 -51.68 20.72 -4.75
N GLY A 61 -51.01 20.10 -5.73
CA GLY A 61 -51.18 20.40 -7.15
C GLY A 61 -50.29 19.53 -8.06
N PRO A 62 -50.45 19.64 -9.39
CA PRO A 62 -49.64 18.87 -10.34
C PRO A 62 -48.22 19.45 -10.51
N GLY A 63 -47.29 18.60 -10.95
CA GLY A 63 -45.92 18.99 -11.30
C GLY A 63 -45.01 19.25 -10.10
N TRP A 64 -43.82 19.80 -10.38
CA TRP A 64 -42.75 20.00 -9.38
C TRP A 64 -43.15 20.95 -8.24
N ALA A 65 -44.01 21.93 -8.50
CA ALA A 65 -44.50 22.87 -7.49
C ALA A 65 -45.39 22.18 -6.45
N GLY A 66 -46.19 21.19 -6.87
CA GLY A 66 -46.97 20.35 -5.97
C GLY A 66 -46.10 19.48 -5.06
N TRP A 67 -45.00 18.93 -5.60
CA TRP A 67 -44.02 18.18 -4.83
C TRP A 67 -43.27 19.05 -3.81
N LEU A 68 -42.90 20.28 -4.19
CA LEU A 68 -42.29 21.23 -3.26
C LEU A 68 -43.27 21.64 -2.15
N GLY A 69 -44.53 21.90 -2.51
CA GLY A 69 -45.60 22.21 -1.56
C GLY A 69 -45.87 21.06 -0.59
N LEU A 70 -45.81 19.81 -1.07
CA LEU A 70 -45.91 18.62 -0.22
C LEU A 70 -44.77 18.58 0.81
N PHE A 71 -43.52 18.77 0.37
CA PHE A 71 -42.38 18.78 1.30
C PHE A 71 -42.49 19.90 2.34
N GLN A 72 -42.90 21.10 1.92
CA GLN A 72 -43.15 22.23 2.82
C GLN A 72 -44.26 21.90 3.84
N HIS A 73 -45.34 21.26 3.39
CA HIS A 73 -46.43 20.80 4.26
C HIS A 73 -45.93 19.78 5.30
N MET A 74 -45.19 18.77 4.87
CA MET A 74 -44.60 17.76 5.76
C MET A 74 -43.64 18.39 6.77
N ALA A 75 -42.74 19.27 6.32
CA ALA A 75 -41.80 19.99 7.19
C ALA A 75 -42.52 20.88 8.20
N SER A 76 -43.56 21.60 7.77
CA SER A 76 -44.38 22.44 8.65
C SER A 76 -45.13 21.63 9.70
N THR A 77 -45.52 20.40 9.39
CA THR A 77 -46.17 19.48 10.33
C THR A 77 -45.20 19.12 11.46
N TYR A 78 -43.98 18.70 11.14
CA TYR A 78 -42.95 18.43 12.15
C TYR A 78 -42.57 19.68 12.95
N TRP A 79 -42.53 20.85 12.31
CA TRP A 79 -42.28 22.13 13.00
C TRP A 79 -43.40 22.48 14.01
N ASN A 80 -44.65 22.24 13.64
CA ASN A 80 -45.80 22.45 14.50
C ASN A 80 -45.84 21.44 15.65
N MET A 81 -45.49 20.17 15.40
CA MET A 81 -45.35 19.16 16.45
C MET A 81 -44.27 19.55 17.47
N LEU A 82 -43.10 20.01 17.00
CA LEU A 82 -42.01 20.47 17.88
C LEU A 82 -42.46 21.60 18.83
N HIS A 83 -43.30 22.52 18.34
CA HIS A 83 -43.81 23.63 19.13
C HIS A 83 -45.11 23.34 19.89
N GLY A 84 -45.61 22.09 19.87
CA GLY A 84 -46.85 21.74 20.56
C GLY A 84 -48.12 22.35 19.94
N ARG A 85 -48.09 22.75 18.67
CA ARG A 85 -49.18 23.47 17.98
C ARG A 85 -50.13 22.54 17.21
N THR A 86 -50.00 21.23 17.36
CA THR A 86 -50.75 20.24 16.57
C THR A 86 -51.96 19.73 17.34
N ASN A 87 -53.16 19.92 16.77
CA ASN A 87 -54.41 19.43 17.37
C ASN A 87 -54.73 17.98 17.01
N SER A 88 -54.02 17.41 16.03
CA SER A 88 -54.22 16.04 15.54
C SER A 88 -53.47 14.99 16.35
N LEU A 89 -52.80 15.34 17.45
CA LEU A 89 -51.98 14.44 18.26
C LEU A 89 -52.06 14.85 19.74
N SER A 90 -51.88 13.90 20.65
CA SER A 90 -51.89 14.18 22.09
C SER A 90 -50.74 15.12 22.51
N GLY A 91 -51.00 15.97 23.51
CA GLY A 91 -50.00 16.90 24.04
C GLY A 91 -49.45 17.90 23.01
N GLY A 92 -50.25 18.30 22.02
CA GLY A 92 -49.83 19.24 20.98
C GLY A 92 -48.89 18.66 19.92
N GLY A 93 -48.63 17.34 19.96
CA GLY A 93 -47.71 16.63 19.06
C GLY A 93 -46.24 16.62 19.49
N ALA A 94 -45.87 17.37 20.55
CA ALA A 94 -44.48 17.43 21.03
C ALA A 94 -43.94 16.08 21.56
N PRO A 95 -44.72 15.29 22.34
CA PRO A 95 -44.26 13.96 22.77
C PRO A 95 -44.03 13.01 21.59
N ALA A 96 -44.90 13.05 20.58
CA ALA A 96 -44.76 12.25 19.36
C ALA A 96 -43.52 12.65 18.55
N PHE A 97 -43.24 13.96 18.45
CA PHE A 97 -42.02 14.46 17.80
C PHE A 97 -40.76 13.89 18.44
N LEU A 98 -40.66 13.95 19.77
CA LEU A 98 -39.53 13.43 20.52
C LEU A 98 -39.39 11.90 20.36
N ALA A 99 -40.50 11.17 20.37
CA ALA A 99 -40.49 9.72 20.18
C ALA A 99 -39.99 9.32 18.78
N ILE A 100 -40.49 9.98 17.73
CA ILE A 100 -40.11 9.73 16.33
C ILE A 100 -38.61 9.97 16.13
N TRP A 101 -38.13 11.18 16.48
CA TRP A 101 -36.75 11.56 16.25
C TRP A 101 -35.79 10.90 17.24
N GLY A 102 -36.22 10.65 18.48
CA GLY A 102 -35.46 9.87 19.46
C GLY A 102 -35.20 8.44 18.98
N ALA A 103 -36.24 7.74 18.50
CA ALA A 103 -36.08 6.40 17.93
C ALA A 103 -35.20 6.41 16.67
N GLY A 104 -35.36 7.40 15.79
CA GLY A 104 -34.49 7.61 14.63
C GLY A 104 -33.03 7.79 15.04
N ILE A 105 -32.73 8.66 16.01
CA ILE A 105 -31.37 8.90 16.51
C ILE A 105 -30.76 7.61 17.10
N VAL A 106 -31.51 6.86 17.91
CA VAL A 106 -31.03 5.59 18.50
C VAL A 106 -30.62 4.59 17.42
N LEU A 107 -31.34 4.55 16.30
CA LEU A 107 -31.01 3.68 15.17
C LEU A 107 -29.83 4.24 14.32
N MET A 108 -29.67 5.55 14.24
CA MET A 108 -28.60 6.22 13.48
C MET A 108 -27.23 6.21 14.15
N VAL A 109 -27.21 6.41 15.48
CA VAL A 109 -25.98 6.58 16.26
C VAL A 109 -25.01 5.40 16.06
N PRO A 110 -25.44 4.12 16.07
CA PRO A 110 -24.55 2.99 15.78
C PRO A 110 -23.96 3.01 14.37
N LEU A 111 -24.62 3.60 13.37
CA LEU A 111 -24.11 3.67 12.00
C LEU A 111 -23.02 4.74 11.87
N VAL A 112 -23.21 5.89 12.52
CA VAL A 112 -22.26 7.01 12.55
C VAL A 112 -21.05 6.69 13.44
N MET A 113 -21.30 6.13 14.62
CA MET A 113 -20.26 5.79 15.60
C MET A 113 -19.60 4.44 15.34
N GLY A 114 -20.29 3.51 14.67
CA GLY A 114 -19.73 2.23 14.26
C GLY A 114 -18.77 2.36 13.08
N GLY A 115 -17.96 1.31 12.87
CA GLY A 115 -16.97 1.26 11.80
C GLY A 115 -15.88 0.24 12.11
N ARG A 116 -15.52 -0.60 11.14
CA ARG A 116 -14.24 -1.31 11.23
C ARG A 116 -13.16 -0.30 10.88
N LEU A 117 -12.31 0.03 11.85
CA LEU A 117 -11.09 0.78 11.58
C LEU A 117 -10.17 -0.14 10.78
N VAL A 118 -10.16 0.05 9.46
CA VAL A 118 -9.20 -0.66 8.59
C VAL A 118 -7.92 0.16 8.60
N PRO A 119 -6.76 -0.43 8.96
CA PRO A 119 -5.49 0.27 8.89
C PRO A 119 -5.25 0.69 7.44
N LEU A 120 -5.05 1.99 7.20
CA LEU A 120 -4.54 2.47 5.93
C LEU A 120 -3.19 1.79 5.69
N ARG A 121 -2.92 1.33 4.45
CA ARG A 121 -1.53 1.10 4.01
C ARG A 121 -0.68 2.28 4.51
N HIS A 122 0.43 1.95 5.18
CA HIS A 122 1.24 2.84 5.98
C HIS A 122 1.53 4.16 5.23
N ARG A 123 0.78 5.24 5.52
CA ARG A 123 1.21 6.60 5.19
C ARG A 123 2.46 6.87 6.03
N LEU A 124 3.62 6.64 5.42
CA LEU A 124 4.98 6.99 5.86
C LEU A 124 5.05 7.62 7.25
N LYS A 125 5.18 6.78 8.29
CA LYS A 125 5.76 7.22 9.56
C LYS A 125 7.23 7.51 9.28
N ARG A 126 7.56 8.79 9.08
CA ARG A 126 8.86 9.29 8.59
C ARG A 126 10.07 8.79 9.42
N TYR A 127 9.84 8.32 10.65
CA TYR A 127 10.86 7.74 11.55
C TYR A 127 10.54 6.32 12.07
N GLY A 128 9.46 5.70 11.58
CA GLY A 128 9.07 4.32 11.90
C GLY A 128 8.38 4.14 13.27
N ASP A 129 7.37 3.26 13.30
CA ASP A 129 6.85 2.64 14.53
C ASP A 129 7.25 1.16 14.54
N ALA A 130 8.55 0.91 14.40
CA ALA A 130 9.07 -0.44 14.36
C ALA A 130 8.75 -1.14 15.68
N ARG A 131 8.10 -2.31 15.58
CA ARG A 131 7.85 -3.20 16.70
C ARG A 131 7.90 -4.64 16.22
N PHE A 132 8.17 -5.55 17.14
CA PHE A 132 8.03 -6.96 16.85
C PHE A 132 6.57 -7.31 16.52
N ALA A 133 6.42 -8.25 15.58
CA ALA A 133 5.12 -8.80 15.24
C ALA A 133 4.61 -9.64 16.42
N GLY A 134 3.33 -9.46 16.78
CA GLY A 134 2.69 -10.29 17.80
C GLY A 134 2.30 -11.67 17.25
N ARG A 135 1.99 -12.62 18.15
CA ARG A 135 1.53 -13.98 17.77
C ARG A 135 0.37 -13.98 16.77
N ARG A 136 -0.63 -13.11 16.99
CA ARG A 136 -1.79 -12.96 16.09
C ARG A 136 -1.44 -12.37 14.71
N GLU A 137 -0.29 -11.73 14.57
CA GLU A 137 0.16 -11.17 13.29
C GLU A 137 0.98 -12.18 12.53
N LEU A 138 1.90 -12.87 13.21
CA LEU A 138 2.65 -14.00 12.65
C LEU A 138 1.71 -15.08 12.07
N THR A 139 0.56 -15.33 12.71
CA THR A 139 -0.43 -16.29 12.19
C THR A 139 -1.03 -15.88 10.84
N ARG A 140 -1.04 -14.59 10.51
CA ARG A 140 -1.54 -14.04 9.24
C ARG A 140 -0.46 -13.90 8.17
N MET A 141 0.82 -13.92 8.56
CA MET A 141 1.97 -13.83 7.66
C MET A 141 2.24 -15.17 6.98
N ARG A 142 1.35 -15.56 6.07
CA ARG A 142 1.33 -16.89 5.42
C ARG A 142 1.51 -16.87 3.90
N ARG A 143 1.62 -15.68 3.31
CA ARG A 143 1.72 -15.51 1.85
C ARG A 143 2.89 -14.61 1.45
N GLY A 144 3.55 -14.94 0.36
CA GLY A 144 4.64 -14.16 -0.24
C GLY A 144 6.02 -14.75 0.03
N LEU A 145 7.03 -13.88 0.16
CA LEU A 145 8.42 -14.29 0.40
C LEU A 145 8.56 -14.82 1.82
N GLU A 146 9.19 -15.99 1.94
CA GLU A 146 9.49 -16.62 3.22
C GLU A 146 10.72 -15.98 3.85
N LEU A 147 10.57 -15.50 5.09
CA LEU A 147 11.65 -14.87 5.86
C LEU A 147 12.31 -15.84 6.86
N GLY A 148 11.65 -16.96 7.14
CA GLY A 148 12.09 -17.96 8.11
C GLY A 148 10.93 -18.67 8.77
N LEU A 149 11.22 -19.38 9.87
CA LEU A 149 10.25 -20.13 10.67
C LEU A 149 9.94 -19.40 11.97
N ASP A 150 8.67 -19.43 12.37
CA ASP A 150 8.24 -19.01 13.70
C ASP A 150 8.81 -20.00 14.74
N PRO A 151 9.63 -19.55 15.71
CA PRO A 151 10.27 -20.44 16.68
C PRO A 151 9.27 -21.16 17.59
N ASP A 152 8.10 -20.57 17.86
CA ASP A 152 7.09 -21.16 18.74
C ASP A 152 6.31 -22.27 18.02
N THR A 153 6.07 -22.14 16.71
CA THR A 153 5.17 -23.01 15.95
C THR A 153 5.84 -23.83 14.85
N GLY A 154 7.10 -23.54 14.52
CA GLY A 154 7.83 -24.13 13.39
C GLY A 154 7.28 -23.76 12.02
N ARG A 155 6.30 -22.85 11.92
CA ARG A 155 5.62 -22.53 10.66
C ARG A 155 6.32 -21.39 9.92
N ALA A 156 6.33 -21.47 8.60
CA ALA A 156 6.85 -20.41 7.74
C ALA A 156 6.16 -19.05 8.00
N VAL A 157 6.99 -18.01 8.12
CA VAL A 157 6.60 -16.60 8.19
C VAL A 157 6.85 -15.98 6.82
N ARG A 158 5.77 -15.57 6.16
CA ARG A 158 5.78 -15.08 4.79
C ARG A 158 5.17 -13.69 4.68
N VAL A 159 5.83 -12.82 3.93
CA VAL A 159 5.40 -11.45 3.70
C VAL A 159 5.05 -11.19 2.23
N PRO A 160 3.89 -10.59 1.93
CA PRO A 160 3.64 -10.03 0.62
C PRO A 160 4.49 -8.78 0.49
N VAL A 161 5.54 -8.83 -0.33
CA VAL A 161 6.44 -7.69 -0.52
C VAL A 161 5.93 -6.85 -1.67
N GLU A 162 5.66 -5.57 -1.40
CA GLU A 162 5.28 -4.56 -2.41
C GLU A 162 6.48 -3.70 -2.86
N GLY A 163 7.66 -3.87 -2.24
CA GLY A 163 8.89 -3.11 -2.52
C GLY A 163 10.15 -3.98 -2.54
N ASN A 164 11.28 -3.45 -2.06
CA ASN A 164 12.56 -4.18 -2.01
C ASN A 164 12.84 -4.73 -0.61
N LEU A 165 13.47 -5.91 -0.55
CA LEU A 165 13.94 -6.52 0.69
C LEU A 165 15.47 -6.54 0.71
N ILE A 166 16.05 -6.09 1.82
CA ILE A 166 17.48 -6.22 2.08
C ILE A 166 17.66 -7.13 3.29
N THR A 167 18.50 -8.15 3.14
CA THR A 167 18.89 -9.03 4.24
C THR A 167 20.37 -8.84 4.53
N ILE A 168 20.66 -8.57 5.80
CA ILE A 168 22.01 -8.46 6.32
C ILE A 168 22.26 -9.68 7.20
N ALA A 169 23.20 -10.53 6.78
CA ALA A 169 23.51 -11.78 7.46
C ALA A 169 25.02 -12.06 7.40
N PRO A 170 25.71 -12.34 8.53
CA PRO A 170 27.12 -12.68 8.55
C PRO A 170 27.44 -13.94 7.70
N PRO A 171 28.70 -14.16 7.29
CA PRO A 171 29.09 -15.43 6.68
C PRO A 171 28.72 -16.63 7.57
N ARG A 172 28.32 -17.75 6.95
CA ARG A 172 27.94 -19.00 7.62
C ARG A 172 26.73 -18.92 8.57
N SER A 173 25.92 -17.86 8.47
CA SER A 173 24.64 -17.70 9.21
C SER A 173 23.45 -18.41 8.57
N GLY A 174 23.66 -19.14 7.47
CA GLY A 174 22.59 -19.81 6.76
C GLY A 174 21.78 -18.93 5.79
N LYS A 175 22.29 -17.77 5.34
CA LYS A 175 21.58 -16.91 4.35
C LYS A 175 21.04 -17.69 3.13
N THR A 176 21.83 -18.64 2.63
CA THR A 176 21.45 -19.44 1.47
C THR A 176 20.35 -20.43 1.84
N GLY A 177 20.55 -21.22 2.89
CA GLY A 177 19.60 -22.27 3.30
C GLY A 177 18.31 -21.76 3.96
N GLY A 178 18.39 -20.69 4.74
CA GLY A 178 17.29 -20.17 5.55
C GLY A 178 16.47 -19.06 4.87
N LEU A 179 16.98 -18.45 3.80
CA LEU A 179 16.27 -17.37 3.09
C LEU A 179 16.20 -17.58 1.58
N ILE A 180 17.32 -17.87 0.91
CA ILE A 180 17.34 -17.98 -0.56
C ILE A 180 16.61 -19.25 -1.02
N LEU A 181 17.01 -20.43 -0.52
CA LEU A 181 16.47 -21.71 -0.97
C LEU A 181 14.97 -21.88 -0.71
N PRO A 182 14.39 -21.44 0.43
CA PRO A 182 12.94 -21.51 0.62
C PRO A 182 12.18 -20.78 -0.48
N ASN A 183 12.66 -19.61 -0.91
CA ASN A 183 12.02 -18.84 -1.97
C ASN A 183 12.32 -19.35 -3.39
N LEU A 184 13.37 -20.16 -3.59
CA LEU A 184 13.75 -20.75 -4.87
C LEU A 184 13.26 -22.19 -5.10
N ALA A 185 13.05 -22.97 -4.04
CA ALA A 185 12.75 -24.40 -4.17
C ALA A 185 11.45 -24.79 -3.42
N LEU A 186 11.14 -24.13 -2.31
CA LEU A 186 9.99 -24.48 -1.45
C LEU A 186 8.73 -23.71 -1.88
N LEU A 187 8.11 -24.23 -2.94
CA LEU A 187 6.92 -23.68 -3.59
C LEU A 187 5.62 -24.17 -2.94
N GLU A 188 5.53 -24.10 -1.61
CA GLU A 188 4.30 -24.47 -0.90
C GLU A 188 3.14 -23.51 -1.20
N PRO A 189 1.88 -23.91 -0.95
CA PRO A 189 0.74 -23.00 -1.06
C PRO A 189 0.98 -21.71 -0.24
N GLY A 190 1.00 -20.58 -0.94
CA GLY A 190 1.26 -19.26 -0.37
C GLY A 190 2.73 -18.84 -0.35
N ALA A 191 3.69 -19.72 -0.62
CA ALA A 191 5.08 -19.31 -0.87
C ALA A 191 5.20 -18.53 -2.19
N TRP A 192 6.32 -17.84 -2.37
CA TRP A 192 6.63 -17.19 -3.65
C TRP A 192 6.79 -18.22 -4.76
N GLY A 193 5.92 -18.15 -5.76
CA GLY A 193 5.93 -19.02 -6.94
C GLY A 193 6.22 -18.32 -8.27
N GLY A 194 6.53 -17.03 -8.22
CA GLY A 194 6.76 -16.23 -9.42
C GLY A 194 8.11 -16.49 -10.09
N PRO A 195 8.34 -15.85 -11.26
CA PRO A 195 9.65 -15.85 -11.92
C PRO A 195 10.71 -15.20 -11.03
N VAL A 196 11.96 -15.65 -11.16
CA VAL A 196 13.09 -15.14 -10.37
C VAL A 196 14.34 -15.05 -11.25
N VAL A 197 15.07 -13.96 -11.11
CA VAL A 197 16.45 -13.81 -11.62
C VAL A 197 17.40 -13.92 -10.42
N VAL A 198 18.42 -14.76 -10.54
CA VAL A 198 19.38 -15.01 -9.45
C VAL A 198 20.79 -14.71 -9.94
N ILE A 199 21.49 -13.81 -9.25
CA ILE A 199 22.93 -13.60 -9.43
C ILE A 199 23.65 -14.56 -8.47
N ASP A 200 24.16 -15.65 -9.03
CA ASP A 200 24.77 -16.74 -8.26
C ASP A 200 26.21 -17.01 -8.71
N PRO A 201 27.19 -16.25 -8.20
CA PRO A 201 28.59 -16.42 -8.61
C PRO A 201 29.19 -17.78 -8.22
N LYS A 202 28.52 -18.57 -7.37
CA LYS A 202 28.96 -19.91 -6.93
C LYS A 202 28.19 -21.07 -7.56
N GLY A 203 27.05 -20.80 -8.19
CA GLY A 203 26.16 -21.83 -8.74
C GLY A 203 25.44 -22.70 -7.68
N ASP A 204 25.50 -22.36 -6.40
CA ASP A 204 24.89 -23.17 -5.32
C ASP A 204 23.35 -23.13 -5.38
N ALA A 205 22.79 -21.95 -5.65
CA ALA A 205 21.35 -21.77 -5.75
C ALA A 205 20.79 -22.45 -6.99
N LEU A 206 21.51 -22.35 -8.12
CA LEU A 206 21.15 -23.06 -9.35
C LEU A 206 21.10 -24.57 -9.11
N ARG A 207 22.18 -25.15 -8.56
CA ARG A 207 22.28 -26.60 -8.32
C ARG A 207 21.18 -27.11 -7.38
N ALA A 208 20.82 -26.33 -6.38
CA ALA A 208 19.80 -26.69 -5.40
C ALA A 208 18.36 -26.56 -5.94
N ALA A 209 18.07 -25.57 -6.78
CA ALA A 209 16.69 -25.22 -7.15
C ALA A 209 16.27 -25.64 -8.58
N ARG A 210 17.20 -25.81 -9.52
CA ARG A 210 16.91 -26.03 -10.95
C ARG A 210 15.89 -27.14 -11.19
N ARG A 211 16.19 -28.36 -10.73
CA ARG A 211 15.32 -29.53 -10.93
C ARG A 211 13.90 -29.29 -10.39
N ARG A 212 13.78 -28.60 -9.26
CA ARG A 212 12.50 -28.32 -8.62
C ARG A 212 11.68 -27.31 -9.42
N ARG A 213 12.33 -26.28 -9.97
CA ARG A 213 11.68 -25.27 -10.83
C ARG A 213 11.26 -25.89 -12.16
N GLU A 214 12.09 -26.71 -12.77
CA GLU A 214 11.74 -27.46 -14.00
C GLU A 214 10.57 -28.42 -13.75
N ALA A 215 10.55 -29.13 -12.62
CA ALA A 215 9.48 -30.06 -12.27
C ALA A 215 8.09 -29.41 -12.09
N ILE A 216 8.02 -28.10 -11.85
CA ILE A 216 6.76 -27.35 -11.78
C ILE A 216 6.41 -26.64 -13.10
N GLY A 217 7.10 -27.00 -14.19
CA GLY A 217 6.84 -26.46 -15.53
C GLY A 217 7.48 -25.10 -15.80
N GLN A 218 8.39 -24.62 -14.94
CA GLN A 218 9.12 -23.38 -15.22
C GLN A 218 10.33 -23.64 -16.12
N THR A 219 10.58 -22.71 -17.05
CA THR A 219 11.80 -22.73 -17.86
C THR A 219 12.95 -22.11 -17.05
N VAL A 220 14.05 -22.83 -16.92
CA VAL A 220 15.27 -22.34 -16.27
C VAL A 220 16.33 -22.07 -17.33
N ARG A 221 16.80 -20.82 -17.40
CA ARG A 221 17.91 -20.39 -18.28
C ARG A 221 19.10 -19.95 -17.43
N VAL A 222 20.31 -20.23 -17.88
CA VAL A 222 21.55 -20.00 -17.14
C VAL A 222 22.57 -19.28 -18.01
N LEU A 223 22.74 -17.99 -17.76
CA LEU A 223 23.80 -17.18 -18.37
C LEU A 223 25.09 -17.37 -17.56
N ASP A 224 26.03 -18.13 -18.11
CA ASP A 224 27.28 -18.50 -17.45
C ASP A 224 28.49 -18.21 -18.35
N PRO A 225 28.86 -16.92 -18.51
CA PRO A 225 29.94 -16.52 -19.42
C PRO A 225 31.32 -17.06 -19.00
N LEU A 226 31.46 -17.50 -17.74
CA LEU A 226 32.70 -18.03 -17.19
C LEU A 226 32.72 -19.57 -17.11
N GLY A 227 31.61 -20.24 -17.45
CA GLY A 227 31.48 -21.70 -17.40
C GLY A 227 31.59 -22.30 -16.00
N LEU A 228 31.26 -21.55 -14.94
CA LEU A 228 31.42 -21.97 -13.54
C LEU A 228 30.26 -22.84 -13.02
N SER A 229 29.08 -22.67 -13.61
CA SER A 229 27.81 -23.29 -13.21
C SER A 229 27.32 -24.35 -14.21
N GLY A 230 28.01 -24.50 -15.34
CA GLY A 230 27.66 -25.45 -16.41
C GLY A 230 26.50 -24.99 -17.29
N GLY A 231 26.22 -23.69 -17.31
CA GLY A 231 25.22 -23.10 -18.20
C GLY A 231 25.77 -22.91 -19.62
N SER A 232 24.93 -23.11 -20.63
CA SER A 232 25.29 -22.91 -22.05
C SER A 232 24.36 -21.92 -22.76
N ASP A 233 23.38 -21.33 -22.05
CA ASP A 233 22.50 -20.34 -22.63
C ASP A 233 23.27 -19.07 -23.00
N ARG A 234 22.79 -18.41 -24.05
CA ARG A 234 23.37 -17.17 -24.56
C ARG A 234 22.31 -16.08 -24.57
N TRP A 235 22.74 -14.86 -24.35
CA TRP A 235 21.91 -13.68 -24.45
C TRP A 235 22.72 -12.55 -25.06
N ASP A 236 22.12 -11.89 -26.06
CA ASP A 236 22.65 -10.68 -26.66
C ASP A 236 21.71 -9.52 -26.28
N PRO A 237 22.19 -8.55 -25.48
CA PRO A 237 21.38 -7.41 -25.06
C PRO A 237 21.01 -6.46 -26.20
N LEU A 238 21.69 -6.55 -27.36
CA LEU A 238 21.42 -5.71 -28.54
C LEU A 238 20.38 -6.33 -29.47
N LEU A 239 20.06 -7.61 -29.28
CA LEU A 239 19.16 -8.34 -30.16
C LEU A 239 17.72 -7.80 -30.01
N GLY A 240 17.18 -7.26 -31.10
CA GLY A 240 15.80 -6.79 -31.18
C GLY A 240 15.58 -5.32 -30.81
N LEU A 241 16.64 -4.55 -30.56
CA LEU A 241 16.56 -3.10 -30.42
C LEU A 241 16.37 -2.43 -31.79
N ASP A 242 15.57 -1.36 -31.84
CA ASP A 242 15.41 -0.53 -33.04
C ASP A 242 16.64 0.40 -33.18
N PRO A 243 17.42 0.31 -34.29
CA PRO A 243 18.55 1.21 -34.52
C PRO A 243 18.16 2.70 -34.57
N GLU A 244 16.91 3.02 -34.87
CA GLU A 244 16.41 4.40 -34.95
C GLU A 244 15.89 4.93 -33.59
N ASP A 245 15.66 4.07 -32.59
CA ASP A 245 15.31 4.50 -31.23
C ASP A 245 16.57 4.88 -30.43
N VAL A 246 17.05 6.09 -30.69
CA VAL A 246 18.23 6.67 -30.02
C VAL A 246 18.10 6.64 -28.50
N LEU A 247 16.90 6.79 -27.93
CA LEU A 247 16.71 6.81 -26.48
C LEU A 247 16.89 5.42 -25.88
N GLU A 248 16.31 4.40 -26.51
CA GLU A 248 16.48 3.01 -26.11
C GLU A 248 17.96 2.58 -26.22
N LEU A 249 18.62 2.93 -27.33
CA LEU A 249 20.05 2.66 -27.52
C LEU A 249 20.94 3.35 -26.48
N GLN A 250 20.66 4.61 -26.13
CA GLN A 250 21.40 5.33 -25.08
C GLN A 250 21.19 4.71 -23.70
N SER A 251 19.97 4.26 -23.39
CA SER A 251 19.66 3.56 -22.14
C SER A 251 20.41 2.22 -22.04
N MET A 252 20.42 1.44 -23.13
CA MET A 252 21.18 0.20 -23.22
C MET A 252 22.68 0.46 -23.09
N ALA A 253 23.21 1.47 -23.79
CA ALA A 253 24.63 1.84 -23.71
C ALA A 253 25.06 2.17 -22.28
N ARG A 254 24.26 2.91 -21.51
CA ARG A 254 24.53 3.20 -20.08
C ARG A 254 24.51 1.96 -19.20
N THR A 255 23.66 0.99 -19.52
CA THR A 255 23.59 -0.28 -18.79
C THR A 255 24.82 -1.14 -19.05
N LEU A 256 25.31 -1.17 -20.30
CA LEU A 256 26.49 -1.93 -20.69
C LEU A 256 27.82 -1.27 -20.29
N LEU A 257 27.83 0.06 -20.24
CA LEU A 257 29.00 0.89 -19.93
C LEU A 257 28.71 1.76 -18.70
N PRO A 258 28.62 1.17 -17.48
CA PRO A 258 28.38 1.94 -16.27
C PRO A 258 29.54 2.89 -15.97
N ASP A 259 29.24 4.06 -15.39
CA ASP A 259 30.25 5.06 -15.03
C ASP A 259 31.26 4.50 -14.02
N VAL A 260 32.55 4.74 -14.29
CA VAL A 260 33.70 4.16 -13.55
C VAL A 260 33.85 4.72 -12.13
N ASP A 261 33.14 5.81 -11.81
CA ASP A 261 33.27 6.55 -10.54
C ASP A 261 32.54 5.89 -9.35
N GLN A 262 31.81 4.79 -9.54
CA GLN A 262 31.15 4.04 -8.46
C GLN A 262 31.97 2.83 -7.97
N THR A 263 33.31 2.93 -7.97
CA THR A 263 34.14 1.99 -7.23
C THR A 263 33.94 2.24 -5.73
N THR A 264 33.11 1.39 -5.12
CA THR A 264 33.18 1.09 -3.69
C THR A 264 34.66 0.86 -3.34
N GLU A 265 35.12 1.38 -2.20
CA GLU A 265 36.52 1.37 -1.71
C GLU A 265 37.22 -0.02 -1.66
N GLY A 266 36.59 -1.11 -2.10
CA GLY A 266 37.19 -2.43 -2.28
C GLY A 266 38.01 -2.63 -3.57
N GLY A 267 38.13 -1.63 -4.43
CA GLY A 267 38.81 -1.70 -5.74
C GLY A 267 40.30 -1.35 -5.75
N ASP A 268 40.88 -0.90 -4.63
CA ASP A 268 42.27 -0.38 -4.57
C ASP A 268 43.37 -1.48 -4.69
N LEU A 269 42.99 -2.70 -5.10
CA LEU A 269 43.89 -3.84 -5.30
C LEU A 269 44.34 -4.04 -6.75
N LEU A 270 43.88 -3.22 -7.70
CA LEU A 270 44.39 -3.25 -9.08
C LEU A 270 45.36 -2.08 -9.32
N PRO A 271 46.56 -2.34 -9.91
CA PRO A 271 47.51 -1.29 -10.20
C PRO A 271 46.89 -0.25 -11.13
N ARG A 272 46.85 1.01 -10.70
CA ARG A 272 46.44 2.10 -11.58
C ARG A 272 47.36 2.11 -12.81
N PRO A 273 46.83 2.19 -14.05
CA PRO A 273 47.67 2.32 -15.22
C PRO A 273 48.51 3.60 -15.07
N ARG A 274 49.84 3.45 -15.17
CA ARG A 274 50.77 4.57 -15.12
C ARG A 274 50.35 5.61 -16.15
N ARG A 275 50.04 6.84 -15.71
CA ARG A 275 49.90 7.98 -16.61
C ARG A 275 51.15 8.02 -17.49
N ARG A 276 50.99 7.89 -18.81
CA ARG A 276 52.08 8.12 -19.76
C ARG A 276 52.57 9.55 -19.55
N PRO A 277 53.87 9.80 -19.42
CA PRO A 277 54.38 11.16 -19.38
C PRO A 277 54.05 11.82 -20.72
N ASP A 278 53.43 13.01 -20.66
CA ASP A 278 53.12 13.84 -21.81
C ASP A 278 54.39 14.06 -22.64
N ARG A 279 54.45 13.40 -23.80
CA ARG A 279 55.42 13.74 -24.84
C ARG A 279 54.83 14.85 -25.68
N GLY A 280 55.25 16.08 -25.41
CA GLY A 280 55.26 17.13 -26.42
C GLY A 280 54.71 18.48 -25.98
N ARG A 281 55.56 19.30 -25.37
CA ARG A 281 55.69 20.73 -25.72
C ARG A 281 57.12 21.16 -25.41
N ALA A 282 57.98 21.09 -26.42
CA ALA A 282 59.24 21.78 -26.42
C ALA A 282 59.01 23.22 -26.92
N ALA A 283 59.42 24.21 -26.14
CA ALA A 283 60.14 25.42 -26.57
C ALA A 283 59.95 26.55 -25.54
N GLY A 284 61.06 27.02 -24.99
CA GLY A 284 61.12 28.17 -24.09
C GLY A 284 62.43 28.18 -23.32
N ARG A 285 63.53 28.46 -24.03
CA ARG A 285 64.82 28.80 -23.42
C ARG A 285 64.67 30.08 -22.60
N ASP A 286 65.23 30.10 -21.40
CA ASP A 286 65.81 31.32 -20.82
C ASP A 286 67.08 30.94 -20.04
N PRO A 287 68.24 31.57 -20.29
CA PRO A 287 69.52 31.17 -19.71
C PRO A 287 69.82 31.96 -18.45
N GLY A 288 70.21 31.26 -17.38
CA GLY A 288 70.93 31.89 -16.27
C GLY A 288 70.49 31.43 -14.90
N ARG A 289 71.16 30.40 -14.37
CA ARG A 289 71.69 30.50 -13.01
C ARG A 289 72.72 29.40 -12.74
N THR A 290 73.86 29.89 -12.32
CA THR A 290 75.08 29.24 -11.86
C THR A 290 74.93 28.58 -10.50
N GLY A 291 75.73 27.53 -10.27
CA GLY A 291 76.10 26.99 -8.95
C GLY A 291 75.17 25.87 -8.47
N GLY A 292 75.65 24.75 -7.95
CA GLY A 292 76.99 24.31 -7.64
C GLY A 292 76.88 22.98 -6.89
N ASP A 293 77.89 22.14 -7.11
CA ASP A 293 78.59 21.41 -6.05
C ASP A 293 77.97 20.17 -5.37
N ARG A 294 78.82 19.14 -5.32
CA ARG A 294 78.89 17.98 -4.38
C ARG A 294 77.64 17.09 -4.25
N GLY A 295 77.68 15.76 -4.41
CA GLY A 295 78.77 14.79 -4.28
C GLY A 295 78.36 13.72 -3.25
N ARG A 296 78.53 12.45 -3.61
CA ARG A 296 78.61 11.25 -2.73
C ARG A 296 77.34 10.92 -1.90
N SER A 297 77.11 9.73 -1.37
CA SER A 297 77.49 8.33 -1.62
C SER A 297 76.80 7.54 -0.49
N LEU A 298 76.48 6.26 -0.75
CA LEU A 298 76.51 5.14 0.20
C LEU A 298 75.47 5.04 1.35
N GLY A 299 75.15 3.78 1.66
CA GLY A 299 74.54 3.34 2.92
C GLY A 299 73.13 2.78 2.72
N GLU A 300 72.92 1.54 2.27
CA GLU A 300 73.14 0.28 2.99
C GLU A 300 72.20 0.06 4.19
N ARG A 301 71.56 -1.14 4.18
CA ARG A 301 71.02 -1.95 5.29
C ARG A 301 69.50 -1.99 5.53
N ARG A 302 68.97 -3.17 5.14
CA ARG A 302 68.19 -4.12 5.96
C ARG A 302 66.98 -3.57 6.72
N ARG A 303 65.78 -4.02 6.35
CA ARG A 303 65.13 -5.23 6.88
C ARG A 303 64.00 -5.65 5.94
#